data_AF-A0A1D7W603-F1
#
_entry.id   AF-A0A1D7W603-F1
#
_cell.length_a   1.000
_cell.length_b   1.000
_cell.length_c   1.000
_cell.angle_alpha   90.00
_cell.angle_beta   90.00
_cell.angle_gamma   90.00
#
_symmetry.space_group_name_H-M   'P 1'
#
loop_
_entity.id
_entity.type
_entity.pdbx_description
1 polymer ?
#
loop_
_entity_poly.entity_id
_entity_poly.type
_entity_poly.pdbx_seq_one_letter_code
_entity_poly.pdbx_strand_id
1 'polypeptide(L)'
;MGLPAEHDGMTSYLDVDWARRAAEAQKAIVVFDEFNTGGDVFKAMLRVLGERTVGNLTLPETVSMVALMNPVDIAVDGVDLAAPIANRFAHFNWAFDLNAWLDGVVDDFASQDIPAMDSLLGPDTVAHRAKMRSMLATYLRMSPTEVNPGTPEDFTTQAGAFASPRTWTFAMQILGELRENDEDAIFTAIKGCVGEAAAHRFVAWKSQYDLYDPEWAMDNPDEVDFTSRADLIYALLGAVQTLGKTSDESWSKAMELVTRCGEQGRADVAQPAARSLLNSKPDDATVSKRTAEIFSDVYRAVGVWEDDPAA
;
A
#
# COMPACT_ATOMS: atom_id res chain seq x y z
N MET A 1 22.59 15.92 -7.12
CA MET A 1 22.78 16.40 -8.51
C MET A 1 24.20 16.06 -8.89
N GLY A 2 24.44 15.36 -10.01
CA GLY A 2 25.79 15.00 -10.44
C GLY A 2 26.63 16.25 -10.74
N LEU A 3 27.96 16.11 -10.73
CA LEU A 3 28.86 17.19 -11.16
C LEU A 3 28.96 17.18 -12.70
N PRO A 4 28.80 18.32 -13.38
CA PRO A 4 29.00 18.37 -14.83
C PRO A 4 30.47 18.09 -15.17
N ALA A 5 30.70 17.20 -16.14
CA ALA A 5 32.01 16.88 -16.68
C ALA A 5 31.95 16.80 -18.22
N GLU A 6 32.96 17.36 -18.86
CA GLU A 6 33.11 17.30 -20.32
C GLU A 6 33.78 15.99 -20.72
N HIS A 7 33.16 15.27 -21.67
CA HIS A 7 33.74 14.10 -22.30
C HIS A 7 33.47 14.19 -23.81
N ASP A 8 34.53 14.18 -24.62
CA ASP A 8 34.47 14.28 -26.09
C ASP A 8 33.61 15.44 -26.64
N GLY A 9 33.71 16.62 -26.00
CA GLY A 9 32.96 17.82 -26.41
C GLY A 9 31.47 17.79 -26.05
N MET A 10 31.02 16.79 -25.29
CA MET A 10 29.69 16.74 -24.69
C MET A 10 29.76 16.90 -23.17
N THR A 11 28.87 17.73 -22.61
CA THR A 11 28.69 17.84 -21.16
C THR A 11 27.83 16.68 -20.67
N SER A 12 28.40 15.82 -19.83
CA SER A 12 27.70 14.77 -19.10
C SER A 12 27.64 15.12 -17.61
N TYR A 13 26.69 14.56 -16.87
CA TYR A 13 26.71 14.64 -15.41
C TYR A 13 27.35 13.35 -14.88
N LEU A 14 28.39 13.50 -14.06
CA LEU A 14 29.01 12.37 -13.38
C LEU A 14 28.03 11.74 -12.40
N ASP A 15 27.99 10.42 -12.41
CA ASP A 15 27.25 9.66 -11.42
C ASP A 15 27.89 9.88 -10.04
N VAL A 16 27.03 10.11 -9.05
CA VAL A 16 27.48 10.36 -7.69
C VAL A 16 27.89 9.03 -7.05
N ASP A 17 29.09 8.95 -6.48
CA ASP A 17 29.68 7.68 -6.00
C ASP A 17 28.78 6.88 -5.06
N TRP A 18 28.05 7.54 -4.15
CA TRP A 18 27.12 6.84 -3.26
C TRP A 18 25.95 6.21 -4.03
N ALA A 19 25.46 6.87 -5.08
CA ALA A 19 24.33 6.40 -5.87
C ALA A 19 24.75 5.20 -6.72
N ARG A 20 25.96 5.24 -7.31
CA ARG A 20 26.54 4.10 -8.03
C ARG A 20 26.71 2.90 -7.11
N ARG A 21 27.34 3.08 -5.94
CA ARG A 21 27.51 2.00 -4.95
C ARG A 21 26.19 1.38 -4.52
N ALA A 22 25.16 2.20 -4.30
CA ALA A 22 23.83 1.72 -3.94
C ALA A 22 23.17 0.92 -5.08
N ALA A 23 23.30 1.37 -6.33
CA ALA A 23 22.73 0.70 -7.50
C ALA A 23 23.43 -0.62 -7.85
N GLU A 24 24.73 -0.74 -7.59
CA GLU A 24 25.52 -1.95 -7.86
C GLU A 24 25.34 -3.04 -6.78
N ALA A 25 24.81 -2.69 -5.61
CA ALA A 25 24.57 -3.63 -4.53
C ALA A 25 23.32 -4.49 -4.78
N GLN A 26 23.31 -5.73 -4.26
CA GLN A 26 22.13 -6.62 -4.35
C GLN A 26 20.91 -6.01 -3.62
N LYS A 27 21.14 -5.39 -2.46
CA LYS A 27 20.18 -4.58 -1.68
C LYS A 27 20.97 -3.46 -1.00
N ALA A 28 20.41 -2.27 -0.91
CA ALA A 28 21.05 -1.14 -0.24
C ALA A 28 20.05 -0.28 0.53
N ILE A 29 20.51 0.34 1.61
CA ILE A 29 19.81 1.40 2.31
C ILE A 29 20.66 2.67 2.19
N VAL A 30 20.07 3.75 1.70
CA VAL A 30 20.66 5.09 1.67
C VAL A 30 20.08 5.88 2.83
N VAL A 31 20.92 6.27 3.77
CA VAL A 31 20.53 7.06 4.95
C VAL A 31 20.89 8.53 4.72
N PHE A 32 19.89 9.40 4.79
CA PHE A 32 20.04 10.84 4.84
C PHE A 32 19.93 11.29 6.29
N ASP A 33 21.07 11.49 6.93
CA ASP A 33 21.11 11.98 8.31
C ASP A 33 20.92 13.50 8.36
N GLU A 34 20.37 13.99 9.47
CA GLU A 34 20.00 15.40 9.68
C GLU A 34 19.26 16.01 8.48
N PHE A 35 18.33 15.26 7.88
CA PHE A 35 17.76 15.61 6.58
C PHE A 35 17.12 17.00 6.55
N ASN A 36 16.61 17.47 7.69
CA ASN A 36 15.96 18.78 7.80
C ASN A 36 16.91 19.98 7.97
N THR A 37 18.24 19.80 7.99
CA THR A 37 19.20 20.92 8.05
C THR A 37 19.59 21.45 6.66
N GLY A 38 19.35 20.66 5.60
CA GLY A 38 19.74 20.94 4.22
C GLY A 38 18.70 21.68 3.37
N GLY A 39 18.03 22.70 3.91
CA GLY A 39 16.86 23.34 3.27
C GLY A 39 17.04 23.74 1.80
N ASP A 40 18.21 24.27 1.43
CA ASP A 40 18.53 24.69 0.05
C ASP A 40 18.57 23.54 -0.97
N VAL A 41 18.78 22.30 -0.50
CA VAL A 41 18.96 21.11 -1.33
C VAL A 41 17.63 20.40 -1.60
N PHE A 42 16.56 20.72 -0.87
CA PHE A 42 15.26 20.06 -0.98
C PHE A 42 14.71 20.00 -2.40
N LYS A 43 14.80 21.10 -3.16
CA LYS A 43 14.32 21.14 -4.55
C LYS A 43 15.02 20.09 -5.43
N ALA A 44 16.32 19.89 -5.23
CA ALA A 44 17.09 18.87 -5.93
C ALA A 44 16.75 17.45 -5.45
N MET A 45 16.39 17.30 -4.17
CA MET A 45 15.98 16.01 -3.60
C MET A 45 14.61 15.53 -4.10
N LEU A 46 13.73 16.40 -4.61
CA LEU A 46 12.42 15.99 -5.13
C LEU A 46 12.54 14.92 -6.23
N ARG A 47 13.58 15.00 -7.07
CA ARG A 47 13.86 14.03 -8.14
C ARG A 47 14.46 12.74 -7.59
N VAL A 48 15.35 12.85 -6.60
CA VAL A 48 15.93 11.68 -5.92
C VAL A 48 14.84 10.88 -5.21
N LEU A 49 13.97 11.56 -4.45
CA LEU A 49 12.93 10.93 -3.64
C LEU A 49 11.70 10.51 -4.47
N GLY A 50 11.35 11.26 -5.51
CA GLY A 50 10.16 11.01 -6.32
C GLY A 50 10.41 10.08 -7.51
N GLU A 51 11.50 10.29 -8.24
CA GLU A 51 11.85 9.54 -9.46
C GLU A 51 12.99 8.55 -9.23
N ARG A 52 13.48 8.43 -7.99
CA ARG A 52 14.61 7.56 -7.63
C ARG A 52 15.85 7.85 -8.46
N THR A 53 16.02 9.08 -8.95
CA THR A 53 17.06 9.40 -9.93
C THR A 53 18.07 10.42 -9.40
N VAL A 54 19.35 10.08 -9.49
CA VAL A 54 20.50 10.89 -9.06
C VAL A 54 21.36 11.22 -10.27
N GLY A 55 21.26 12.46 -10.77
CA GLY A 55 21.92 12.82 -12.03
C GLY A 55 21.25 12.08 -13.20
N ASN A 56 21.99 11.15 -13.82
CA ASN A 56 21.51 10.29 -14.90
C ASN A 56 21.25 8.83 -14.45
N LEU A 57 21.60 8.51 -13.20
CA LEU A 57 21.43 7.16 -12.65
C LEU A 57 20.06 7.01 -11.95
N THR A 58 19.25 6.07 -12.43
CA THR A 58 18.03 5.63 -11.74
C THR A 58 18.38 4.50 -10.75
N LEU A 59 18.01 4.69 -9.49
CA LEU A 59 18.24 3.72 -8.42
C LEU A 59 17.21 2.57 -8.52
N PRO A 60 17.65 1.30 -8.54
CA PRO A 60 16.76 0.15 -8.65
C PRO A 60 15.88 0.01 -7.40
N GLU A 61 14.76 -0.71 -7.51
CA GLU A 61 13.82 -0.97 -6.39
C GLU A 61 14.47 -1.64 -5.16
N THR A 62 15.64 -2.26 -5.35
CA THR A 62 16.45 -2.86 -4.28
C THR A 62 17.12 -1.83 -3.35
N VAL A 63 16.99 -0.53 -3.66
CA VAL A 63 17.54 0.57 -2.84
C VAL A 63 16.43 1.22 -2.00
N SER A 64 16.47 1.08 -0.69
CA SER A 64 15.59 1.82 0.22
C SER A 64 16.23 3.15 0.62
N MET A 65 15.42 4.17 0.86
CA MET A 65 15.87 5.48 1.34
C MET A 65 15.27 5.74 2.72
N VAL A 66 16.12 6.13 3.66
CA VAL A 66 15.71 6.49 5.02
C VAL A 66 16.23 7.90 5.30
N ALA A 67 15.38 8.75 5.83
CA ALA A 67 15.76 10.07 6.30
C ALA A 67 15.63 10.12 7.82
N LEU A 68 16.67 10.59 8.50
CA LEU A 68 16.68 10.84 9.93
C LEU A 68 16.66 12.35 10.14
N MET A 69 15.81 12.82 11.05
CA MET A 69 15.73 14.23 11.39
C MET A 69 15.40 14.40 12.86
N ASN A 70 15.97 15.44 13.45
CA ASN A 70 15.57 15.89 14.77
C ASN A 70 14.36 16.82 14.63
N PRO A 71 13.41 16.78 15.58
CA PRO A 71 12.38 17.81 15.71
C PRO A 71 12.99 19.22 15.67
N VAL A 72 12.32 20.15 14.96
CA VAL A 72 12.82 21.52 14.72
C VAL A 72 13.04 22.33 16.00
N ASP A 73 12.36 21.98 17.09
CA ASP A 73 12.54 22.57 18.42
C ASP A 73 13.85 22.14 19.11
N ILE A 74 14.46 21.05 18.65
CA ILE A 74 15.70 20.48 19.20
C ILE A 74 16.88 20.65 18.23
N ALA A 75 16.61 20.67 16.92
CA ALA A 75 17.63 20.75 15.88
C ALA A 75 18.32 22.12 15.80
N VAL A 76 19.65 22.13 15.71
CA VAL A 76 20.42 23.32 15.33
C VAL A 76 20.25 23.50 13.82
N ASP A 77 19.76 24.67 13.38
CA ASP A 77 19.48 25.00 11.97
C ASP A 77 18.46 24.08 11.25
N GLY A 78 17.63 23.35 12.01
CA GLY A 78 16.54 22.55 11.44
C GLY A 78 15.45 23.43 10.82
N VAL A 79 15.01 23.08 9.62
CA VAL A 79 13.86 23.70 8.96
C VAL A 79 12.72 22.71 8.78
N ASP A 80 11.49 23.18 8.90
CA ASP A 80 10.32 22.37 8.56
C ASP A 80 10.39 21.90 7.10
N LEU A 81 10.03 20.64 6.87
CA LEU A 81 9.95 20.12 5.51
C LEU A 81 8.85 20.84 4.74
N ALA A 82 9.17 21.32 3.55
CA ALA A 82 8.13 21.79 2.64
C ALA A 82 7.19 20.62 2.27
N ALA A 83 5.88 20.88 2.17
CA ALA A 83 4.87 19.87 1.86
C ALA A 83 5.22 18.91 0.69
N PRO A 84 5.83 19.37 -0.43
CA PRO A 84 6.24 18.46 -1.50
C PRO A 84 7.30 17.43 -1.09
N ILE A 85 8.21 17.79 -0.17
CA ILE A 85 9.22 16.87 0.36
C ILE A 85 8.57 15.92 1.36
N ALA A 86 7.83 16.46 2.33
CA ALA A 86 7.15 15.67 3.35
C ALA A 86 6.24 14.60 2.72
N ASN A 87 5.50 14.93 1.66
CA ASN A 87 4.61 13.99 0.99
C ASN A 87 5.33 12.85 0.24
N ARG A 88 6.66 12.84 0.15
CA ARG A 88 7.45 11.75 -0.45
C ARG A 88 7.96 10.73 0.57
N PHE A 89 7.67 10.94 1.85
CA PHE A 89 8.05 10.04 2.95
C PHE A 89 6.81 9.51 3.67
N ALA A 90 6.97 8.33 4.28
CA ALA A 90 6.24 7.95 5.48
C ALA A 90 7.06 8.41 6.69
N HIS A 91 6.40 8.98 7.69
CA HIS A 91 7.02 9.63 8.84
C HIS A 91 6.81 8.78 10.09
N PHE A 92 7.89 8.39 10.74
CA PHE A 92 7.83 7.60 11.97
C PHE A 92 8.50 8.35 13.10
N ASN A 93 7.75 8.60 14.17
CA ASN A 93 8.28 9.25 15.35
C ASN A 93 8.98 8.20 16.21
N TRP A 94 10.29 8.35 16.36
CA TRP A 94 11.04 7.54 17.29
C TRP A 94 10.78 8.02 18.72
N ALA A 95 10.35 7.11 19.59
CA ALA A 95 10.16 7.36 21.00
C ALA A 95 11.31 6.71 21.77
N PHE A 96 12.05 7.52 22.53
CA PHE A 96 13.12 7.02 23.39
C PHE A 96 12.54 6.26 24.59
N ASP A 97 12.92 4.99 24.74
CA ASP A 97 12.61 4.17 25.91
C ASP A 97 13.78 4.19 26.89
N LEU A 98 13.61 4.94 27.98
CA LEU A 98 14.62 5.08 29.03
C LEU A 98 14.95 3.74 29.69
N ASN A 99 13.96 2.88 29.94
CA ASN A 99 14.19 1.62 30.64
C ASN A 99 14.94 0.65 29.73
N ALA A 100 14.51 0.52 28.47
CA ALA A 100 15.22 -0.31 27.49
C ALA A 100 16.67 0.16 27.27
N TRP A 101 16.90 1.49 27.28
CA TRP A 101 18.25 2.04 27.21
C TRP A 101 19.07 1.75 28.47
N LEU A 102 18.51 1.94 29.67
CA LEU A 102 19.19 1.64 30.92
C LEU A 102 19.55 0.15 31.05
N ASP A 103 18.62 -0.73 30.71
CA ASP A 103 18.84 -2.18 30.71
C ASP A 103 19.94 -2.56 29.71
N GLY A 104 19.94 -1.95 28.53
CA GLY A 104 20.99 -2.12 27.52
C GLY A 104 22.35 -1.65 28.01
N VAL A 105 22.44 -0.45 28.61
CA VAL A 105 23.71 0.10 29.13
C VAL A 105 24.33 -0.79 30.21
N VAL A 106 23.52 -1.43 31.06
CA VAL A 106 24.02 -2.29 32.14
C VAL A 106 24.80 -3.50 31.60
N ASP A 107 24.43 -4.03 30.43
CA ASP A 107 25.09 -5.18 29.79
C ASP A 107 25.82 -4.81 28.48
N ASP A 108 26.17 -3.53 28.29
CA ASP A 108 26.83 -3.03 27.06
C ASP A 108 26.09 -3.44 25.76
N PHE A 109 24.77 -3.51 25.84
CA PHE A 109 23.85 -3.95 24.78
C PHE A 109 24.11 -5.38 24.27
N ALA A 110 24.90 -6.19 24.99
CA ALA A 110 25.29 -7.53 24.55
C ALA A 110 24.10 -8.50 24.48
N SER A 111 23.09 -8.32 25.33
CA SER A 111 21.89 -9.15 25.39
C SER A 111 20.70 -8.62 24.57
N GLN A 112 20.88 -7.64 23.68
CA GLN A 112 19.77 -7.13 22.88
C GLN A 112 19.27 -8.21 21.90
N ASP A 113 18.02 -8.60 22.07
CA ASP A 113 17.32 -9.47 21.12
C ASP A 113 16.83 -8.62 19.95
N ILE A 114 17.56 -8.69 18.83
CA ILE A 114 17.16 -8.02 17.59
C ILE A 114 16.23 -8.99 16.84
N PRO A 115 14.93 -8.68 16.73
CA PRO A 115 14.00 -9.57 16.07
C PRO A 115 14.39 -9.80 14.61
N ALA A 116 14.29 -11.04 14.15
CA ALA A 116 14.50 -11.38 12.76
C ALA A 116 13.43 -10.69 11.88
N MET A 117 13.77 -10.35 10.64
CA MET A 117 12.80 -9.71 9.73
C MET A 117 11.54 -10.57 9.56
N ASP A 118 11.70 -11.89 9.40
CA ASP A 118 10.58 -12.83 9.27
C ASP A 118 9.69 -12.86 10.51
N SER A 119 10.22 -12.51 11.69
CA SER A 119 9.42 -12.37 12.91
C SER A 119 8.69 -11.03 13.00
N LEU A 120 8.91 -10.09 12.09
CA LEU A 120 8.20 -8.80 12.03
C LEU A 120 7.18 -8.76 10.89
N LEU A 121 7.41 -9.49 9.81
CA LEU A 121 6.58 -9.44 8.62
C LEU A 121 5.34 -10.35 8.71
N GLY A 122 4.29 -9.95 7.98
CA GLY A 122 3.14 -10.78 7.66
C GLY A 122 3.47 -11.86 6.62
N PRO A 123 2.48 -12.69 6.23
CA PRO A 123 2.67 -13.68 5.18
C PRO A 123 3.08 -13.03 3.85
N ASP A 124 4.21 -13.45 3.27
CA ASP A 124 4.66 -13.01 1.94
C ASP A 124 3.87 -13.72 0.83
N THR A 125 2.57 -13.41 0.75
CA THR A 125 1.68 -13.95 -0.29
C THR A 125 1.02 -12.83 -1.06
N VAL A 126 0.77 -13.07 -2.35
CA VAL A 126 -0.03 -12.16 -3.18
C VAL A 126 -1.42 -11.97 -2.59
N ALA A 127 -1.96 -13.02 -1.96
CA ALA A 127 -3.27 -13.01 -1.32
C ALA A 127 -3.34 -12.03 -0.15
N HIS A 128 -2.38 -12.13 0.78
CA HIS A 128 -2.29 -11.23 1.94
C HIS A 128 -2.20 -9.75 1.51
N ARG A 129 -1.26 -9.44 0.60
CA ARG A 129 -1.13 -8.08 0.05
C ARG A 129 -2.41 -7.58 -0.62
N ALA A 130 -3.09 -8.43 -1.37
CA ALA A 130 -4.35 -8.09 -2.03
C ALA A 130 -5.47 -7.80 -1.02
N LYS A 131 -5.56 -8.60 0.05
CA LYS A 131 -6.52 -8.41 1.15
C LYS A 131 -6.30 -7.05 1.82
N MET A 132 -5.08 -6.77 2.28
CA MET A 132 -4.73 -5.52 2.96
C MET A 132 -4.99 -4.29 2.07
N ARG A 133 -4.63 -4.37 0.79
CA ARG A 133 -4.90 -3.29 -0.19
C ARG A 133 -6.40 -3.05 -0.41
N SER A 134 -7.19 -4.13 -0.48
CA SER A 134 -8.63 -4.04 -0.72
C SER A 134 -9.37 -3.45 0.48
N MET A 135 -8.93 -3.75 1.69
CA MET A 135 -9.45 -3.13 2.93
C MET A 135 -9.29 -1.61 2.89
N LEU A 136 -8.08 -1.10 2.61
CA LEU A 136 -7.85 0.34 2.47
C LEU A 136 -8.62 0.95 1.30
N ALA A 137 -8.63 0.29 0.13
CA ALA A 137 -9.36 0.79 -1.03
C ALA A 137 -10.86 0.93 -0.75
N THR A 138 -11.42 0.02 0.05
CA THR A 138 -12.82 0.09 0.49
C THR A 138 -13.05 1.29 1.39
N TYR A 139 -12.25 1.44 2.44
CA TYR A 139 -12.33 2.60 3.32
C TYR A 139 -12.32 3.91 2.53
N LEU A 140 -11.39 4.06 1.60
CA LEU A 140 -11.25 5.28 0.79
C LEU A 140 -12.43 5.53 -0.16
N ARG A 141 -13.13 4.49 -0.61
CA ARG A 141 -14.38 4.66 -1.39
C ARG A 141 -15.53 5.16 -0.52
N MET A 142 -15.59 4.74 0.74
CA MET A 142 -16.58 5.21 1.71
C MET A 142 -16.25 6.63 2.22
N SER A 143 -14.96 7.00 2.18
CA SER A 143 -14.44 8.29 2.62
C SER A 143 -13.70 9.04 1.48
N PRO A 144 -14.36 9.36 0.35
CA PRO A 144 -13.68 9.89 -0.84
C PRO A 144 -13.04 11.26 -0.61
N THR A 145 -13.55 12.04 0.33
CA THR A 145 -12.96 13.34 0.74
C THR A 145 -11.58 13.18 1.38
N GLU A 146 -11.25 12.01 1.92
CA GLU A 146 -9.95 11.72 2.54
C GLU A 146 -8.87 11.30 1.54
N VAL A 147 -9.25 10.94 0.31
CA VAL A 147 -8.29 10.52 -0.72
C VAL A 147 -7.37 11.66 -1.13
N ASN A 148 -7.93 12.86 -1.27
CA ASN A 148 -7.19 14.05 -1.67
C ASN A 148 -7.80 15.32 -1.03
N PRO A 149 -7.66 15.50 0.29
CA PRO A 149 -8.21 16.66 1.01
C PRO A 149 -7.49 17.97 0.67
N GLY A 150 -6.37 17.91 -0.08
CA GLY A 150 -5.48 19.04 -0.30
C GLY A 150 -4.36 19.08 0.74
N THR A 151 -3.44 20.02 0.56
CA THR A 151 -2.35 20.27 1.52
C THR A 151 -2.95 20.85 2.81
N PRO A 152 -2.57 20.35 4.01
CA PRO A 152 -3.00 20.95 5.28
C PRO A 152 -2.72 22.45 5.32
N GLU A 153 -3.51 23.26 6.05
CA GLU A 153 -3.27 24.72 6.09
C GLU A 153 -2.11 25.10 7.02
N ASP A 154 -1.91 24.35 8.10
CA ASP A 154 -0.87 24.58 9.10
C ASP A 154 0.50 24.03 8.64
N PHE A 155 1.53 24.87 8.70
CA PHE A 155 2.89 24.54 8.25
C PHE A 155 3.51 23.37 9.02
N THR A 156 3.25 23.26 10.32
CA THR A 156 3.76 22.16 11.17
C THR A 156 3.23 20.82 10.69
N THR A 157 1.94 20.77 10.37
CA THR A 157 1.25 19.58 9.86
C THR A 157 1.71 19.24 8.44
N GLN A 158 1.93 20.26 7.60
CA GLN A 158 2.47 20.09 6.25
C GLN A 158 3.88 19.47 6.23
N ALA A 159 4.67 19.69 7.28
CA ALA A 159 6.04 19.18 7.39
C ALA A 159 6.11 17.68 7.70
N GLY A 160 5.00 17.07 8.12
CA GLY A 160 4.91 15.66 8.48
C GLY A 160 4.02 14.83 7.55
N ALA A 161 3.46 13.75 8.11
CA ALA A 161 2.54 12.86 7.43
C ALA A 161 1.17 13.53 7.19
N PHE A 162 0.67 13.46 5.97
CA PHE A 162 -0.68 13.90 5.63
C PHE A 162 -1.27 13.13 4.45
N ALA A 163 -2.60 13.05 4.43
CA ALA A 163 -3.34 12.30 3.43
C ALA A 163 -3.21 12.91 2.03
N SER A 164 -2.79 12.08 1.07
CA SER A 164 -2.80 12.34 -0.37
C SER A 164 -2.90 11.00 -1.11
N PRO A 165 -3.20 10.98 -2.42
CA PRO A 165 -3.21 9.73 -3.18
C PRO A 165 -1.86 8.99 -3.10
N ARG A 166 -0.75 9.72 -2.98
CA ARG A 166 0.59 9.15 -2.84
C ARG A 166 0.77 8.48 -1.48
N THR A 167 0.44 9.15 -0.39
CA THR A 167 0.66 8.59 0.95
C THR A 167 -0.31 7.45 1.27
N TRP A 168 -1.53 7.48 0.71
CA TRP A 168 -2.41 6.31 0.74
C TRP A 168 -1.82 5.12 -0.03
N THR A 169 -1.10 5.37 -1.14
CA THR A 169 -0.40 4.31 -1.86
C THR A 169 0.74 3.71 -1.04
N PHE A 170 1.49 4.54 -0.30
CA PHE A 170 2.51 4.05 0.65
C PHE A 170 1.87 3.22 1.76
N ALA A 171 0.76 3.67 2.34
CA ALA A 171 0.04 2.91 3.36
C ALA A 171 -0.37 1.52 2.84
N MET A 172 -0.92 1.43 1.62
CA MET A 172 -1.27 0.14 1.00
C MET A 172 -0.06 -0.79 0.82
N GLN A 173 1.09 -0.25 0.45
CA GLN A 173 2.32 -1.03 0.29
C GLN A 173 2.80 -1.56 1.63
N ILE A 174 2.89 -0.70 2.65
CA ILE A 174 3.41 -1.07 3.98
C ILE A 174 2.47 -2.08 4.64
N LEU A 175 1.16 -1.85 4.63
CA LEU A 175 0.19 -2.76 5.26
C LEU A 175 0.22 -4.16 4.65
N GLY A 176 0.56 -4.29 3.37
CA GLY A 176 0.73 -5.58 2.71
C GLY A 176 1.89 -6.41 3.26
N GLU A 177 2.83 -5.79 3.98
CA GLU A 177 3.98 -6.45 4.59
C GLU A 177 3.77 -6.70 6.10
N LEU A 178 2.72 -6.13 6.71
CA LEU A 178 2.43 -6.26 8.13
C LEU A 178 1.49 -7.44 8.42
N ARG A 179 1.50 -7.93 9.66
CA ARG A 179 0.50 -8.89 10.13
C ARG A 179 -0.85 -8.21 10.32
N GLU A 180 -1.91 -8.89 9.92
CA GLU A 180 -3.28 -8.36 9.99
C GLU A 180 -3.76 -8.08 11.43
N ASN A 181 -3.26 -8.86 12.38
CA ASN A 181 -3.59 -8.76 13.80
C ASN A 181 -2.64 -7.86 14.60
N ASP A 182 -1.63 -7.26 13.97
CA ASP A 182 -0.72 -6.31 14.62
C ASP A 182 -1.29 -4.89 14.52
N GLU A 183 -2.24 -4.59 15.41
CA GLU A 183 -2.97 -3.32 15.40
C GLU A 183 -2.05 -2.11 15.62
N ASP A 184 -1.01 -2.26 16.44
CA ASP A 184 -0.04 -1.21 16.73
C ASP A 184 0.84 -0.90 15.51
N ALA A 185 1.32 -1.93 14.79
CA ALA A 185 2.06 -1.75 13.55
C ALA A 185 1.17 -1.14 12.46
N ILE A 186 -0.08 -1.60 12.33
CA ILE A 186 -1.06 -1.06 11.38
C ILE A 186 -1.32 0.42 11.66
N PHE A 187 -1.62 0.77 12.92
CA PHE A 187 -1.88 2.16 13.29
C PHE A 187 -0.66 3.04 13.06
N THR A 188 0.52 2.58 13.46
CA THR A 188 1.79 3.30 13.28
C THR A 188 2.10 3.55 11.81
N ALA A 189 1.96 2.53 10.95
CA ALA A 189 2.18 2.65 9.51
C ALA A 189 1.20 3.63 8.85
N ILE A 190 -0.09 3.55 9.17
CA ILE A 190 -1.08 4.44 8.58
C ILE A 190 -0.90 5.86 9.10
N LYS A 191 -0.68 6.05 10.40
CA LYS A 191 -0.36 7.36 10.99
C LYS A 191 0.84 8.00 10.30
N GLY A 192 1.91 7.22 10.09
CA GLY A 192 3.11 7.71 9.43
C GLY A 192 2.94 8.04 7.96
N CYS A 193 1.98 7.43 7.28
CA CYS A 193 1.67 7.77 5.88
C CYS A 193 0.74 8.98 5.79
N VAL A 194 -0.42 8.94 6.45
CA VAL A 194 -1.55 9.84 6.17
C VAL A 194 -1.88 10.82 7.27
N GLY A 195 -1.14 10.75 8.38
CA GLY A 195 -1.36 11.58 9.57
C GLY A 195 -2.35 10.95 10.55
N GLU A 196 -2.30 11.45 11.79
CA GLU A 196 -2.99 10.87 12.95
C GLU A 196 -4.52 10.85 12.82
N ALA A 197 -5.11 11.96 12.37
CA ALA A 197 -6.57 12.05 12.26
C ALA A 197 -7.15 11.04 11.25
N ALA A 198 -6.47 10.84 10.11
CA ALA A 198 -6.88 9.85 9.10
C ALA A 198 -6.65 8.42 9.60
N ALA A 199 -5.54 8.17 10.31
CA ALA A 199 -5.26 6.86 10.90
C ALA A 199 -6.32 6.44 11.92
N HIS A 200 -6.73 7.34 12.82
CA HIS A 200 -7.80 7.05 13.77
C HIS A 200 -9.13 6.74 13.09
N ARG A 201 -9.50 7.50 12.04
CA ARG A 201 -10.73 7.21 11.29
C ARG A 201 -10.68 5.86 10.59
N PHE A 202 -9.54 5.49 10.01
CA PHE A 202 -9.34 4.17 9.41
C PHE A 202 -9.43 3.04 10.44
N VAL A 203 -8.76 3.14 11.59
CA VAL A 203 -8.79 2.08 12.61
C VAL A 203 -10.17 1.98 13.29
N ALA A 204 -10.84 3.12 13.51
CA ALA A 204 -12.23 3.14 13.98
C ALA A 204 -13.17 2.48 12.95
N TRP A 205 -12.94 2.70 11.66
CA TRP A 205 -13.65 2.01 10.61
C TRP A 205 -13.33 0.50 10.64
N LYS A 206 -12.06 0.09 10.62
CA LYS A 206 -11.64 -1.33 10.65
C LYS A 206 -12.24 -2.10 11.82
N SER A 207 -12.35 -1.48 13.00
CA SER A 207 -12.94 -2.11 14.19
C SER A 207 -14.47 -2.17 14.19
N GLN A 208 -15.15 -1.25 13.51
CA GLN A 208 -16.61 -1.24 13.38
C GLN A 208 -17.11 -2.15 12.26
N TYR A 209 -16.29 -2.37 11.24
CA TYR A 209 -16.64 -3.14 10.07
C TYR A 209 -16.00 -4.52 10.16
N ASP A 210 -16.80 -5.49 10.62
CA ASP A 210 -16.49 -6.91 10.57
C ASP A 210 -16.54 -7.39 9.12
N LEU A 211 -15.48 -7.06 8.38
CA LEU A 211 -15.33 -7.48 7.00
C LEU A 211 -15.05 -8.98 6.98
N TYR A 212 -15.83 -9.71 6.18
CA TYR A 212 -15.53 -11.10 5.89
C TYR A 212 -14.07 -11.26 5.45
N ASP A 213 -13.41 -12.28 5.98
CA ASP A 213 -12.14 -12.74 5.44
C ASP A 213 -12.40 -13.22 3.98
N PRO A 214 -11.73 -12.64 2.97
CA PRO A 214 -11.99 -12.99 1.57
C PRO A 214 -11.64 -14.43 1.21
N GLU A 215 -10.62 -15.04 1.83
CA GLU A 215 -10.25 -16.44 1.60
C GLU A 215 -11.29 -17.36 2.24
N TRP A 216 -11.68 -17.08 3.49
CA TRP A 216 -12.75 -17.81 4.15
C TRP A 216 -14.07 -17.71 3.37
N ALA A 217 -14.43 -16.53 2.88
CA ALA A 217 -15.65 -16.32 2.09
C ALA A 217 -15.60 -17.11 0.77
N MET A 218 -14.45 -17.17 0.11
CA MET A 218 -14.26 -17.97 -1.11
C MET A 218 -14.38 -19.47 -0.86
N ASP A 219 -13.97 -19.94 0.31
CA ASP A 219 -14.10 -21.35 0.72
C ASP A 219 -15.52 -21.69 1.26
N ASN A 220 -16.24 -20.70 1.78
CA ASN A 220 -17.55 -20.88 2.42
C ASN A 220 -18.61 -19.91 1.83
N PRO A 221 -18.86 -19.95 0.51
CA PRO A 221 -19.69 -18.94 -0.15
C PRO A 221 -21.16 -18.95 0.27
N ASP A 222 -21.64 -20.06 0.85
CA ASP A 222 -22.98 -20.21 1.39
C ASP A 222 -23.17 -19.59 2.77
N GLU A 223 -22.08 -19.33 3.50
CA GLU A 223 -22.11 -18.74 4.84
C GLU A 223 -22.00 -17.21 4.83
N VAL A 224 -21.80 -16.62 3.65
CA VAL A 224 -21.70 -15.17 3.46
C VAL A 224 -23.09 -14.56 3.36
N ASP A 225 -23.40 -13.63 4.26
CA ASP A 225 -24.62 -12.84 4.25
C ASP A 225 -24.52 -11.67 3.26
N PHE A 226 -25.05 -11.88 2.05
CA PHE A 226 -25.16 -10.83 1.03
C PHE A 226 -26.40 -9.94 1.20
N THR A 227 -27.18 -10.11 2.26
CA THR A 227 -28.24 -9.15 2.62
C THR A 227 -27.70 -7.98 3.45
N SER A 228 -26.45 -8.08 3.90
CA SER A 228 -25.70 -7.03 4.59
C SER A 228 -25.48 -5.77 3.72
N ARG A 229 -24.82 -4.76 4.30
CA ARG A 229 -24.63 -3.46 3.64
C ARG A 229 -23.85 -3.59 2.32
N ALA A 230 -24.29 -2.86 1.30
CA ALA A 230 -23.72 -2.91 -0.06
C ALA A 230 -22.23 -2.63 -0.14
N ASP A 231 -21.77 -1.71 0.70
CA ASP A 231 -20.41 -1.26 0.75
C ASP A 231 -19.46 -2.33 1.33
N LEU A 232 -19.93 -3.16 2.27
CA LEU A 232 -19.17 -4.30 2.81
C LEU A 232 -19.10 -5.47 1.83
N ILE A 233 -20.20 -5.76 1.14
CA ILE A 233 -20.22 -6.75 0.07
C ILE A 233 -19.29 -6.32 -1.05
N TYR A 234 -19.34 -5.05 -1.45
CA TYR A 234 -18.43 -4.50 -2.45
C TYR A 234 -16.97 -4.62 -2.02
N ALA A 235 -16.66 -4.37 -0.74
CA ALA A 235 -15.33 -4.54 -0.16
C ALA A 235 -14.80 -5.96 -0.33
N LEU A 236 -15.62 -6.92 0.10
CA LEU A 236 -15.34 -8.34 0.00
C LEU A 236 -15.08 -8.73 -1.46
N LEU A 237 -16.00 -8.37 -2.36
CA LEU A 237 -15.88 -8.73 -3.78
C LEU A 237 -14.69 -8.06 -4.47
N GLY A 238 -14.27 -6.88 -4.00
CA GLY A 238 -13.04 -6.20 -4.44
C GLY A 238 -11.77 -6.96 -4.08
N ALA A 239 -11.72 -7.58 -2.90
CA ALA A 239 -10.62 -8.47 -2.51
C ALA A 239 -10.69 -9.81 -3.27
N VAL A 240 -11.87 -10.42 -3.34
CA VAL A 240 -12.14 -11.71 -4.01
C VAL A 240 -11.75 -11.67 -5.48
N GLN A 241 -12.06 -10.61 -6.23
CA GLN A 241 -11.65 -10.52 -7.65
C GLN A 241 -10.13 -10.48 -7.83
N THR A 242 -9.38 -10.04 -6.81
CA THR A 242 -7.91 -9.97 -6.87
C THR A 242 -7.33 -11.33 -6.51
N LEU A 243 -7.86 -11.97 -5.47
CA LEU A 243 -7.51 -13.34 -5.08
C LEU A 243 -7.83 -14.35 -6.17
N GLY A 244 -8.99 -14.23 -6.81
CA GLY A 244 -9.40 -15.10 -7.90
C GLY A 244 -8.49 -15.06 -9.14
N LYS A 245 -7.57 -14.10 -9.23
CA LYS A 245 -6.61 -14.01 -10.35
C LYS A 245 -5.27 -14.69 -10.06
N THR A 246 -5.12 -15.31 -8.90
CA THR A 246 -3.85 -15.90 -8.47
C THR A 246 -3.67 -17.35 -8.92
N SER A 247 -4.76 -18.08 -9.19
CA SER A 247 -4.74 -19.46 -9.70
C SER A 247 -6.10 -19.83 -10.30
N ASP A 248 -6.17 -20.90 -11.09
CA ASP A 248 -7.43 -21.42 -11.66
C ASP A 248 -8.41 -21.92 -10.57
N GLU A 249 -7.88 -22.47 -9.48
CA GLU A 249 -8.68 -22.86 -8.32
C GLU A 249 -9.29 -21.64 -7.63
N SER A 250 -8.46 -20.62 -7.35
CA SER A 250 -8.91 -19.36 -6.75
C SER A 250 -9.93 -18.66 -7.65
N TRP A 251 -9.73 -18.69 -8.98
CA TRP A 251 -10.68 -18.14 -9.94
C TRP A 251 -12.05 -18.79 -9.81
N SER A 252 -12.07 -20.12 -9.74
CA SER A 252 -13.31 -20.90 -9.64
C SER A 252 -14.07 -20.58 -8.35
N LYS A 253 -13.37 -20.55 -7.21
CA LYS A 253 -13.94 -20.16 -5.90
C LYS A 253 -14.46 -18.72 -5.90
N ALA A 254 -13.69 -17.79 -6.47
CA ALA A 254 -14.08 -16.39 -6.58
C ALA A 254 -15.33 -16.21 -7.44
N MET A 255 -15.40 -16.91 -8.58
CA MET A 255 -16.58 -16.89 -9.45
C MET A 255 -17.82 -17.49 -8.78
N GLU A 256 -17.67 -18.54 -7.97
CA GLU A 256 -18.78 -19.09 -7.19
C GLU A 256 -19.32 -18.05 -6.23
N LEU A 257 -18.46 -17.43 -5.42
CA LEU A 257 -18.86 -16.42 -4.45
C LEU A 257 -19.55 -15.20 -5.10
N VAL A 258 -19.02 -14.72 -6.23
CA VAL A 258 -19.62 -13.65 -7.03
C VAL A 258 -20.99 -14.05 -7.59
N THR A 259 -21.14 -15.31 -8.01
CA THR A 259 -22.42 -15.87 -8.49
C THR A 259 -23.44 -15.92 -7.36
N ARG A 260 -23.07 -16.43 -6.18
CA ARG A 260 -23.94 -16.49 -4.99
C ARG A 260 -24.41 -15.11 -4.55
N CYS A 261 -23.53 -14.10 -4.59
CA CYS A 261 -23.93 -12.70 -4.34
C CYS A 261 -25.03 -12.24 -5.30
N GLY A 262 -24.89 -12.56 -6.60
CA GLY A 262 -25.90 -12.25 -7.60
C GLY A 262 -27.21 -13.00 -7.39
N GLU A 263 -27.17 -14.28 -7.03
CA GLU A 263 -28.36 -15.10 -6.71
C GLU A 263 -29.16 -14.53 -5.52
N GLN A 264 -28.48 -13.88 -4.57
CA GLN A 264 -29.11 -13.19 -3.44
C GLN A 264 -29.59 -11.77 -3.77
N GLY A 265 -29.67 -11.43 -5.07
CA GLY A 265 -30.26 -10.17 -5.53
C GLY A 265 -29.31 -8.98 -5.52
N ARG A 266 -28.00 -9.21 -5.42
CA ARG A 266 -26.95 -8.15 -5.37
C ARG A 266 -26.05 -8.16 -6.60
N ALA A 267 -26.63 -8.50 -7.76
CA ALA A 267 -25.91 -8.57 -9.03
C ALA A 267 -25.28 -7.21 -9.42
N ASP A 268 -25.91 -6.10 -9.06
CA ASP A 268 -25.40 -4.73 -9.25
C ASP A 268 -24.07 -4.49 -8.51
N VAL A 269 -23.98 -4.97 -7.26
CA VAL A 269 -22.77 -4.87 -6.44
C VAL A 269 -21.69 -5.83 -6.94
N ALA A 270 -22.08 -7.02 -7.40
CA ALA A 270 -21.18 -8.06 -7.87
C ALA A 270 -20.64 -7.85 -9.29
N GLN A 271 -21.31 -7.02 -10.10
CA GLN A 271 -21.00 -6.81 -11.51
C GLN A 271 -19.53 -6.42 -11.80
N PRO A 272 -18.89 -5.51 -11.03
CA PRO A 272 -17.50 -5.15 -11.28
C PRO A 272 -16.52 -6.30 -11.06
N ALA A 273 -16.75 -7.08 -9.99
CA ALA A 273 -15.94 -8.27 -9.69
C ALA A 273 -16.14 -9.37 -10.74
N ALA A 274 -17.38 -9.63 -11.15
CA ALA A 274 -17.71 -10.58 -12.21
C ALA A 274 -16.99 -10.22 -13.52
N ARG A 275 -17.09 -8.96 -13.96
CA ARG A 275 -16.39 -8.48 -15.16
C ARG A 275 -14.88 -8.68 -15.07
N SER A 276 -14.30 -8.33 -13.92
CA SER A 276 -12.88 -8.41 -13.66
C SER A 276 -12.34 -9.84 -13.72
N LEU A 277 -13.09 -10.80 -13.18
CA LEU A 277 -12.75 -12.23 -13.19
C LEU A 277 -13.00 -12.88 -14.55
N LEU A 278 -14.08 -12.52 -15.26
CA LEU A 278 -14.37 -13.03 -16.60
C LEU A 278 -13.31 -12.60 -17.62
N ASN A 279 -12.79 -11.37 -17.49
CA ASN A 279 -11.67 -10.90 -18.30
C ASN A 279 -10.36 -11.67 -18.03
N SER A 280 -10.27 -12.40 -16.92
CA SER A 280 -9.13 -13.22 -16.54
C SER A 280 -9.50 -14.70 -16.45
N LYS A 281 -10.51 -15.15 -17.21
CA LYS A 281 -10.95 -16.54 -17.24
C LYS A 281 -9.79 -17.44 -17.70
N PRO A 282 -9.42 -18.49 -16.95
CA PRO A 282 -8.49 -19.51 -17.44
C PRO A 282 -9.03 -20.18 -18.71
N ASP A 283 -8.16 -20.58 -19.64
CA ASP A 283 -8.57 -21.07 -20.96
C ASP A 283 -9.54 -22.27 -20.84
N ASP A 284 -9.19 -23.25 -20.01
CA ASP A 284 -9.96 -24.48 -19.80
C ASP A 284 -11.13 -24.34 -18.81
N ALA A 285 -11.28 -23.16 -18.17
CA ALA A 285 -12.34 -22.96 -17.19
C ALA A 285 -13.70 -22.72 -17.86
N THR A 286 -14.73 -23.45 -17.41
CA THR A 286 -16.11 -23.27 -17.85
C THR A 286 -16.85 -22.32 -16.92
N VAL A 287 -17.63 -21.40 -17.47
CA VAL A 287 -18.52 -20.56 -16.67
C VAL A 287 -19.86 -21.28 -16.46
N SER A 288 -20.35 -21.27 -15.22
CA SER A 288 -21.63 -21.93 -14.90
C SER A 288 -22.81 -21.22 -15.57
N LYS A 289 -23.87 -21.97 -15.92
CA LYS A 289 -25.11 -21.39 -16.46
C LYS A 289 -25.71 -20.32 -15.53
N ARG A 290 -25.67 -20.57 -14.22
CA ARG A 290 -26.14 -19.64 -13.18
C ARG A 290 -25.44 -18.28 -13.31
N THR A 291 -24.11 -18.29 -13.41
CA THR A 291 -23.30 -17.10 -13.59
C THR A 291 -23.65 -16.37 -14.88
N ALA A 292 -23.79 -17.10 -16.00
CA ALA A 292 -24.12 -16.53 -17.29
C ALA A 292 -25.52 -15.88 -17.32
N GLU A 293 -26.50 -16.47 -16.63
CA GLU A 293 -27.85 -15.93 -16.49
C GLU A 293 -27.86 -14.63 -15.67
N ILE A 294 -27.19 -14.63 -14.51
CA ILE A 294 -27.13 -13.48 -13.59
C ILE A 294 -26.41 -12.29 -14.21
N PHE A 295 -25.29 -12.54 -14.90
CA PHE A 295 -24.42 -11.49 -15.44
C PHE A 295 -24.47 -11.40 -16.97
N SER A 296 -25.59 -11.77 -17.58
CA SER A 296 -25.76 -11.87 -19.04
C SER A 296 -25.24 -10.64 -19.82
N ASP A 297 -25.49 -9.42 -19.33
CA ASP A 297 -24.98 -8.18 -19.96
C ASP A 297 -23.46 -8.04 -19.88
N VAL A 298 -22.84 -8.43 -18.76
CA VAL A 298 -21.38 -8.46 -18.63
C VAL A 298 -20.80 -9.52 -19.56
N TYR A 299 -21.46 -10.67 -19.61
CA TYR A 299 -21.04 -11.82 -20.39
C TYR A 299 -21.01 -11.52 -21.89
N ARG A 300 -22.07 -10.87 -22.40
CA ARG A 300 -22.13 -10.35 -23.78
C ARG A 300 -21.06 -9.31 -24.05
N ALA A 301 -20.79 -8.42 -23.11
CA ALA A 301 -19.80 -7.36 -23.28
C ALA A 301 -18.34 -7.87 -23.31
N VAL A 302 -18.04 -8.98 -22.64
CA VAL A 302 -16.69 -9.59 -22.63
C VAL A 302 -16.51 -10.60 -23.78
N GLY A 303 -17.59 -11.02 -24.44
CA GLY A 303 -17.53 -11.87 -25.63
C GLY A 303 -17.25 -13.34 -25.36
N VAL A 304 -17.53 -13.83 -24.14
CA VAL A 304 -17.22 -15.22 -23.70
C VAL A 304 -18.38 -16.18 -23.96
N TRP A 305 -19.33 -15.82 -24.82
CA TRP A 305 -20.51 -16.65 -25.09
C TRP A 305 -20.20 -17.70 -26.14
N GLU A 306 -20.06 -18.96 -25.72
CA GLU A 306 -19.92 -20.09 -26.64
C GLU A 306 -21.27 -20.63 -27.13
N ASP A 307 -22.39 -20.38 -26.44
CA ASP A 307 -23.74 -20.76 -26.91
C ASP A 307 -24.85 -19.85 -26.33
N ASP A 308 -25.72 -19.34 -27.21
CA ASP A 308 -26.89 -18.51 -26.92
C ASP A 308 -28.07 -19.37 -26.42
N PRO A 309 -28.62 -19.18 -25.20
CA PRO A 309 -29.83 -19.87 -24.75
C PRO A 309 -31.13 -19.30 -25.34
N ALA A 310 -31.04 -18.20 -26.10
CA ALA A 310 -32.15 -17.51 -26.77
C ALA A 310 -32.10 -17.64 -28.31
N ALA A 311 -31.27 -18.54 -28.85
CA ALA A 311 -31.29 -18.96 -30.26
C ALA A 311 -31.82 -20.39 -30.43
#